data_AF-A0A9E3BKQ4-F1
#
_entry.id   AF-A0A9E3BKQ4-F1
#
_cell.length_a   1.000
_cell.length_b   1.000
_cell.length_c   1.000
_cell.angle_alpha   90.00
_cell.angle_beta   90.00
_cell.angle_gamma   90.00
#
_symmetry.space_group_name_H-M   'P 1'
#
loop_
_entity.id
_entity.type
_entity.pdbx_description
1 polymer ?
#
loop_
_entity_poly.entity_id
_entity_poly.type
_entity_poly.pdbx_seq_one_letter_code
_entity_poly.pdbx_strand_id
1 'polypeptide(L)'
;MLAPDILDAAKGLLDACRARGVLLATAESCTGGLIAAGLTAIAGSSDVVDRGFVTYSNEAKTDLVGVPPGLIAAHGAVSEAVA
;
A
#
# COMPACT_ATOMS: atom_id res chain seq x y z
N MET A 1 -7.47 -10.84 14.31
CA MET A 1 -6.26 -11.54 13.84
C MET A 1 -6.35 -11.59 12.32
N LEU A 2 -5.26 -11.32 11.58
CA LEU A 2 -5.29 -11.39 10.12
C LEU A 2 -5.50 -12.83 9.66
N ALA A 3 -6.20 -13.02 8.53
CA ALA A 3 -6.50 -14.35 8.01
C ALA A 3 -5.19 -15.05 7.54
N PRO A 4 -5.05 -16.37 7.70
CA PRO A 4 -3.81 -17.08 7.37
C PRO A 4 -3.36 -16.91 5.92
N ASP A 5 -4.31 -16.90 4.98
CA ASP A 5 -4.06 -16.70 3.55
C ASP A 5 -3.45 -15.31 3.25
N ILE A 6 -3.83 -14.28 4.00
CA ILE A 6 -3.22 -12.95 3.91
C ILE A 6 -1.77 -12.98 4.38
N LEU A 7 -1.47 -13.73 5.45
CA LEU A 7 -0.09 -13.87 5.95
C LEU A 7 0.79 -14.64 4.97
N ASP A 8 0.25 -15.70 4.35
CA ASP A 8 0.95 -16.48 3.34
C ASP A 8 1.24 -15.61 2.09
N ALA A 9 0.26 -14.82 1.64
CA ALA A 9 0.44 -13.89 0.53
C ALA A 9 1.46 -12.79 0.84
N ALA A 10 1.42 -12.20 2.04
CA ALA A 10 2.37 -11.20 2.48
C ALA A 10 3.80 -11.76 2.51
N LYS A 11 3.98 -12.97 3.05
CA LYS A 11 5.29 -13.65 3.07
C LYS A 11 5.81 -13.89 1.66
N GLY A 12 4.98 -14.43 0.76
CA GLY A 12 5.37 -14.68 -0.63
C GLY A 12 5.79 -13.40 -1.37
N LEU A 13 5.07 -12.29 -1.15
CA LEU A 13 5.43 -10.99 -1.72
C LEU A 13 6.78 -10.48 -1.18
N LEU A 14 6.99 -10.54 0.14
CA LEU A 14 8.26 -10.12 0.75
C LEU A 14 9.44 -10.93 0.22
N ASP A 15 9.29 -12.25 0.10
CA ASP A 15 10.35 -13.12 -0.44
C ASP A 15 10.66 -12.81 -1.91
N ALA A 16 9.63 -12.50 -2.71
CA ALA A 16 9.82 -12.07 -4.10
C ALA A 16 10.54 -10.71 -4.20
N CYS A 17 10.24 -9.76 -3.31
CA CYS A 17 10.93 -8.48 -3.23
C CYS A 17 12.41 -8.65 -2.81
N ARG A 18 12.69 -9.48 -1.80
CA ARG A 18 14.06 -9.82 -1.37
C ARG A 18 14.88 -10.41 -2.50
N ALA A 19 14.33 -11.39 -3.22
CA ALA A 19 15.01 -12.03 -4.35
C ALA A 19 15.37 -11.05 -5.46
N ARG A 20 14.62 -9.95 -5.60
CA ARG A 20 14.83 -8.90 -6.59
C ARG A 20 15.63 -7.70 -6.05
N GLY A 21 15.93 -7.65 -4.76
CA GLY A 21 16.62 -6.52 -4.12
C GLY A 21 15.83 -5.20 -4.20
N VAL A 22 14.50 -5.27 -4.17
CA VAL A 22 13.63 -4.08 -4.24
C VAL A 22 12.92 -3.82 -2.91
N LEU A 23 12.74 -2.54 -2.60
CA LEU A 23 11.91 -2.09 -1.48
C LEU A 23 10.45 -1.93 -1.92
N LEU A 24 9.54 -2.00 -0.95
CA LEU A 24 8.09 -1.91 -1.13
C LEU A 24 7.55 -0.69 -0.37
N ALA A 25 6.68 0.07 -1.02
CA ALA A 25 5.84 1.07 -0.38
C ALA A 25 4.36 0.84 -0.70
N THR A 26 3.46 1.15 0.23
CA THR A 26 2.01 1.06 0.00
C THR A 26 1.34 2.43 0.01
N ALA A 27 0.32 2.62 -0.83
CA ALA A 27 -0.63 3.72 -0.74
C ALA A 27 -2.04 3.13 -0.64
N GLU A 28 -2.74 3.42 0.45
CA GLU A 28 -3.97 2.76 0.85
C GLU A 28 -5.09 3.78 1.05
N SER A 29 -6.31 3.45 0.61
CA SER A 29 -7.51 4.22 0.90
C SER A 29 -8.52 3.34 1.64
N CYS A 30 -9.36 2.58 0.94
CA CYS A 30 -10.42 1.77 1.56
C CYS A 30 -9.92 0.66 2.50
N THR A 31 -8.68 0.18 2.32
CA THR A 31 -8.06 -0.82 3.20
C THR A 31 -7.57 -0.23 4.53
N GLY A 32 -7.42 1.09 4.63
CA GLY A 32 -7.14 1.78 5.89
C GLY A 32 -5.83 1.36 6.59
N GLY A 33 -4.84 0.85 5.86
CA GLY A 33 -3.57 0.37 6.42
C GLY A 33 -3.51 -1.14 6.63
N LEU A 34 -4.55 -1.90 6.28
CA LEU A 34 -4.56 -3.35 6.45
C LEU A 34 -3.56 -4.07 5.54
N ILE A 35 -3.17 -3.50 4.39
CA ILE A 35 -2.10 -4.07 3.56
C ILE A 35 -0.77 -3.92 4.28
N ALA A 36 -0.43 -2.72 4.75
CA ALA A 36 0.76 -2.46 5.54
C ALA A 36 0.80 -3.33 6.82
N ALA A 37 -0.34 -3.53 7.49
CA ALA A 37 -0.44 -4.40 8.65
C ALA A 37 -0.13 -5.86 8.31
N GLY A 38 -0.62 -6.38 7.17
CA GLY A 38 -0.31 -7.73 6.71
C GLY A 38 1.17 -7.95 6.40
N LEU A 39 1.79 -6.97 5.74
CA LEU A 39 3.22 -7.01 5.42
C LEU A 39 4.08 -6.96 6.70
N THR A 40 3.78 -6.03 7.60
CA THR A 40 4.57 -5.80 8.82
C THR A 40 4.32 -6.85 9.91
N ALA A 41 3.27 -7.66 9.80
CA ALA A 41 3.06 -8.83 10.66
C ALA A 41 4.10 -9.95 10.41
N ILE A 42 4.79 -9.95 9.26
CA ILE A 42 5.83 -10.94 8.95
C ILE A 42 7.16 -10.50 9.56
N ALA A 43 7.76 -11.37 10.38
CA ALA A 43 9.08 -11.13 10.96
C ALA A 43 10.13 -10.89 9.87
N GLY A 44 10.98 -9.88 10.09
CA GLY A 44 12.02 -9.48 9.13
C GLY A 44 11.53 -8.59 7.99
N SER A 45 10.23 -8.26 7.90
CA SER A 45 9.66 -7.38 6.86
C SER A 45 10.34 -6.00 6.72
N SER A 46 11.06 -5.53 7.73
CA SER A 46 11.81 -4.27 7.71
C SER A 46 12.94 -4.21 6.69
N ASP A 47 13.37 -5.34 6.14
CA ASP A 47 14.37 -5.37 5.06
C ASP A 47 13.78 -5.04 3.67
N VAL A 48 12.45 -5.03 3.55
CA VAL A 48 11.72 -4.78 2.30
C VAL A 48 10.74 -3.62 2.42
N VAL A 49 9.96 -3.54 3.50
CA VAL A 49 8.91 -2.53 3.65
C VAL A 49 9.55 -1.18 4.02
N ASP A 50 9.49 -0.21 3.11
CA ASP A 50 10.05 1.14 3.29
C ASP A 50 9.05 2.07 4.00
N ARG A 51 7.84 2.22 3.45
CA ARG A 51 6.79 3.09 4.02
C ARG A 51 5.38 2.68 3.59
N GLY A 52 4.39 3.17 4.33
CA GLY A 52 2.98 3.05 3.97
C GLY A 52 2.26 4.38 4.13
N PHE A 53 1.38 4.71 3.19
CA PHE A 53 0.51 5.88 3.23
C PHE A 53 -0.94 5.43 3.33
N VAL A 54 -1.69 6.01 4.26
CA VAL A 54 -3.15 5.88 4.30
C VAL A 54 -3.76 7.21 3.88
N THR A 55 -4.19 7.30 2.63
CA THR A 55 -4.69 8.50 1.95
C THR A 55 -6.20 8.41 1.73
N TYR A 56 -6.98 8.34 2.81
CA TYR A 56 -8.42 8.10 2.73
C TYR A 56 -9.17 9.26 2.04
N SER A 57 -8.84 10.51 2.38
CA SER A 57 -9.44 11.69 1.75
C SER A 57 -8.80 12.04 0.41
N ASN A 58 -9.46 12.86 -0.40
CA ASN A 58 -8.92 13.33 -1.68
C ASN A 58 -7.72 14.26 -1.47
N GLU A 59 -7.77 15.07 -0.43
CA GLU A 59 -6.69 15.96 0.00
C GLU A 59 -5.45 15.14 0.37
N ALA A 60 -5.61 14.06 1.15
CA ALA A 60 -4.50 13.19 1.52
C ALA A 60 -3.85 12.51 0.30
N LYS A 61 -4.64 12.13 -0.72
CA LYS A 61 -4.10 11.58 -1.99
C LYS A 61 -3.23 12.61 -2.71
N THR A 62 -3.63 13.88 -2.67
CA THR A 62 -2.86 14.98 -3.27
C THR A 62 -1.60 15.27 -2.46
N ASP A 63 -1.75 15.49 -1.16
CA ASP A 63 -0.69 16.01 -0.28
C ASP A 63 0.41 14.99 -0.01
N LEU A 64 0.05 13.71 0.14
CA LEU A 64 0.99 12.68 0.61
C LEU A 64 1.61 11.86 -0.53
N VAL A 65 0.85 11.62 -1.60
CA VAL A 65 1.27 10.76 -2.72
C VAL A 65 1.18 11.44 -4.08
N GLY A 66 0.82 12.74 -4.13
CA GLY A 66 0.96 13.57 -5.33
C GLY A 66 -0.11 13.37 -6.40
N VAL A 67 -1.26 12.75 -6.08
CA VAL A 67 -2.35 12.61 -7.05
C VAL A 67 -2.88 14.01 -7.42
N PRO A 68 -2.90 14.41 -8.71
CA PRO A 68 -3.41 15.72 -9.08
C PRO A 68 -4.90 15.86 -8.74
N PRO A 69 -5.33 16.98 -8.11
CA PRO A 69 -6.73 17.16 -7.72
C PRO A 69 -7.67 17.20 -8.94
N GLY A 70 -7.18 17.68 -10.09
CA GLY A 70 -7.92 17.66 -11.35
C GLY A 70 -8.25 16.25 -11.86
N LEU A 71 -7.39 15.26 -11.57
CA LEU A 71 -7.62 13.87 -11.96
C LEU A 71 -8.76 13.25 -11.13
N ILE A 72 -8.76 13.53 -9.83
CA ILE A 72 -9.83 13.12 -8.92
C ILE A 72 -11.15 13.79 -9.29
N ALA A 73 -11.13 15.08 -9.66
CA ALA A 73 -12.34 15.79 -10.08
C ALA A 73 -12.94 15.22 -11.38
N ALA A 74 -12.09 14.80 -12.32
CA ALA A 74 -12.53 14.27 -13.61
C ALA A 74 -13.00 12.80 -13.55
N HIS A 75 -12.34 11.97 -12.76
CA HIS A 75 -12.54 10.50 -12.77
C HIS A 75 -13.09 9.93 -11.46
N GLY A 76 -13.09 10.71 -10.38
CA GLY A 76 -13.41 10.24 -9.04
C GLY A 76 -12.25 9.51 -8.38
N ALA A 77 -12.31 9.40 -7.05
CA ALA A 77 -11.25 8.79 -6.23
C ALA A 77 -11.13 7.26 -6.39
N VAL A 78 -12.19 6.60 -6.90
CA VAL A 78 -12.20 5.17 -7.22
C VAL A 78 -12.19 5.03 -8.74
N SER A 79 -11.01 5.15 -9.32
CA SER A 79 -10.80 5.06 -10.77
C SER A 79 -9.39 4.55 -11.07
N GLU A 80 -9.22 3.96 -12.25
CA GLU A 80 -7.90 3.51 -12.73
C GLU A 80 -6.89 4.65 -12.76
N ALA A 81 -7.32 5.85 -13.15
CA ALA A 81 -6.43 7.01 -13.24
C ALA A 81 -5.86 7.45 -11.89
N VAL A 82 -6.57 7.20 -10.78
CA VAL A 82 -6.17 7.60 -9.41
C VAL A 82 -5.43 6.47 -8.68
N ALA A 83 -5.47 5.24 -9.20
CA ALA A 83 -4.92 4.04 -8.57
C ALA A 83 -3.38 3.92 -8.70
#